data_AF-A0A845RSD0-F1
#
_entry.id   AF-A0A845RSD0-F1
#
_cell.length_a   1.000
_cell.length_b   1.000
_cell.length_c   1.000
_cell.angle_alpha   90.00
_cell.angle_beta   90.00
_cell.angle_gamma   90.00
#
_symmetry.space_group_name_H-M   'P 1'
#
loop_
_entity.id
_entity.type
_entity.pdbx_description
1 polymer ?
#
loop_
_entity_poly.entity_id
_entity_poly.type
_entity_poly.pdbx_seq_one_letter_code
_entity_poly.pdbx_strand_id
1 'polypeptide(L)'
;MTDYLISLGLADEEIIFCYIEYEDFSKYGDYGYCEFNKKPPYELRIKRIEFQEQNEIRVIINTQNCDLIKLLTEKPIRIGSLEDIAIPMEGYPYDGLRIEGTATLERRHDNVE
;
A
#
# COMPACT_ATOMS: atom_id res chain seq x y z
N MET A 1 -5.40 10.34 -3.48
CA MET A 1 -4.99 9.36 -4.50
C MET A 1 -6.20 8.63 -5.09
N THR A 2 -7.09 8.08 -4.27
CA THR A 2 -8.35 7.47 -4.73
C THR A 2 -9.19 8.43 -5.59
N ASP A 3 -9.40 9.67 -5.14
CA ASP A 3 -10.15 10.68 -5.91
C ASP A 3 -9.55 10.96 -7.30
N TYR A 4 -8.21 10.93 -7.40
CA TYR A 4 -7.53 11.09 -8.68
C TYR A 4 -7.82 9.91 -9.61
N LEU A 5 -7.71 8.67 -9.10
CA LEU A 5 -8.01 7.46 -9.87
C LEU A 5 -9.48 7.43 -10.33
N ILE A 6 -10.41 7.81 -9.45
CA ILE A 6 -11.84 7.95 -9.79
C ILE A 6 -12.03 9.04 -10.86
N SER A 7 -11.32 10.16 -10.76
CA SER A 7 -11.40 11.24 -11.77
C SER A 7 -10.91 10.82 -13.16
N LEU A 8 -10.06 9.78 -13.24
CA LEU A 8 -9.66 9.19 -14.52
C LEU A 8 -10.75 8.29 -15.12
N GLY A 9 -11.78 7.92 -14.35
CA GLY A 9 -12.89 7.09 -14.79
C GLY A 9 -12.86 5.65 -14.27
N LEU A 10 -12.04 5.36 -13.25
CA LEU A 10 -12.12 4.09 -12.52
C LEU A 10 -13.32 4.10 -11.56
N ALA A 11 -14.03 2.99 -11.48
CA ALA A 11 -15.03 2.78 -10.43
C ALA A 11 -14.34 2.47 -9.09
N ASP A 12 -15.00 2.79 -7.97
CA ASP A 12 -14.45 2.54 -6.63
C ASP A 12 -14.18 1.05 -6.40
N GLU A 13 -15.03 0.17 -6.94
CA GLU A 13 -14.90 -1.28 -6.83
C GLU A 13 -13.74 -1.86 -7.65
N GLU A 14 -13.22 -1.10 -8.62
CA GLU A 14 -12.03 -1.48 -9.40
C GLU A 14 -10.73 -1.11 -8.68
N ILE A 15 -10.79 -0.39 -7.57
CA ILE A 15 -9.64 0.10 -6.82
C ILE A 15 -9.57 -0.59 -5.47
N ILE A 16 -8.49 -1.32 -5.21
CA ILE A 16 -8.23 -1.92 -3.90
C ILE A 16 -7.06 -1.20 -3.27
N PHE A 17 -7.32 -0.52 -2.16
CA PHE A 17 -6.29 0.06 -1.30
C PHE A 17 -6.00 -0.88 -0.13
N CYS A 18 -4.73 -1.21 0.10
CA CYS A 18 -4.35 -2.11 1.16
C CYS A 18 -3.01 -1.76 1.83
N TYR A 19 -3.01 -1.86 3.15
CA TYR A 19 -1.77 -2.04 3.90
C TYR A 19 -1.28 -3.46 3.72
N ILE A 20 0.04 -3.61 3.61
CA ILE A 20 0.67 -4.91 3.49
C ILE A 20 0.82 -5.54 4.86
N GLU A 21 0.31 -6.77 4.96
CA GLU A 21 0.45 -7.65 6.11
C GLU A 21 1.71 -8.50 5.92
N TYR A 22 2.46 -8.68 7.00
CA TYR A 22 3.75 -9.36 6.98
C TYR A 22 3.65 -10.67 7.74
N GLU A 23 3.93 -11.77 7.04
CA GLU A 23 3.77 -13.11 7.57
C GLU A 23 5.10 -13.87 7.58
N ASP A 24 5.33 -14.62 8.65
CA ASP A 24 6.46 -15.53 8.74
C ASP A 24 6.11 -16.85 8.03
N PHE A 25 6.73 -17.04 6.87
CA PHE A 25 6.55 -18.24 6.05
C PHE A 25 7.54 -19.36 6.38
N SER A 26 8.51 -19.15 7.28
CA SER A 26 9.53 -20.15 7.63
C SER A 26 8.90 -21.46 8.14
N LYS A 27 7.77 -21.37 8.83
CA LYS A 27 6.99 -22.52 9.32
C LYS A 27 6.45 -23.45 8.23
N TYR A 28 6.41 -23.02 6.97
CA TYR A 28 5.97 -23.84 5.84
C TYR A 28 7.14 -24.51 5.10
N GLY A 29 8.38 -24.03 5.27
CA GLY A 29 9.55 -24.51 4.53
C GLY A 29 9.61 -23.99 3.08
N ASP A 30 10.73 -24.25 2.39
CA ASP A 30 11.03 -23.66 1.06
C ASP A 30 10.04 -24.05 -0.04
N TYR A 31 9.36 -25.20 0.11
CA TYR A 31 8.35 -25.72 -0.81
C TYR A 31 6.98 -25.88 -0.13
N GLY A 32 6.77 -25.19 0.99
CA GLY A 32 5.56 -25.26 1.77
C GLY A 32 4.35 -24.69 1.07
N TYR A 33 3.21 -25.37 1.19
CA TYR A 33 1.92 -24.82 0.81
C TYR A 33 1.35 -24.00 1.96
N CYS A 34 0.96 -22.76 1.69
CA CYS A 34 0.30 -21.88 2.64
C CYS A 34 -1.13 -21.62 2.19
N GLU A 35 -2.10 -22.01 3.02
CA GLU A 35 -3.50 -21.65 2.83
C GLU A 35 -3.87 -20.55 3.83
N PHE A 36 -4.21 -19.37 3.32
CA PHE A 36 -4.51 -18.23 4.18
C PHE A 36 -5.86 -18.34 4.89
N ASN A 37 -6.78 -19.17 4.39
CA ASN A 37 -8.17 -19.25 4.87
C ASN A 37 -8.87 -17.87 4.91
N LYS A 38 -8.54 -16.99 3.95
CA LYS A 38 -9.11 -15.65 3.80
C LYS A 38 -9.78 -15.50 2.45
N LYS A 39 -10.66 -14.50 2.33
CA LYS A 39 -11.35 -14.19 1.08
C LYS A 39 -10.33 -13.63 0.06
N PRO A 40 -10.27 -14.16 -1.17
CA PRO A 40 -9.46 -13.57 -2.24
C PRO A 40 -9.85 -12.10 -2.53
N PRO A 41 -8.91 -11.24 -2.97
CA PRO A 41 -7.51 -11.55 -3.26
C PRO A 41 -6.57 -11.20 -2.09
N TYR A 42 -6.78 -11.82 -0.92
CA TYR A 42 -5.97 -11.57 0.28
C TYR A 42 -4.48 -11.80 0.07
N GLU A 43 -4.11 -12.71 -0.82
CA GLU A 43 -2.73 -12.98 -1.23
C GLU A 43 -2.01 -11.73 -1.77
N LEU A 44 -2.74 -10.76 -2.33
CA LEU A 44 -2.16 -9.51 -2.82
C LEU A 44 -1.79 -8.54 -1.69
N ARG A 45 -2.24 -8.81 -0.46
CA ARG A 45 -1.98 -8.00 0.74
C ARG A 45 -0.84 -8.56 1.58
N ILE A 46 -0.28 -9.73 1.26
CA ILE A 46 0.77 -10.35 2.08
C ILE A 46 2.16 -10.14 1.47
N LYS A 47 3.15 -10.01 2.37
CA LYS A 47 4.57 -10.09 2.07
C LYS A 47 5.31 -10.91 3.14
N ARG A 48 6.51 -11.36 2.82
CA ARG A 48 7.39 -12.04 3.79
C ARG A 48 7.79 -11.08 4.91
N ILE A 49 7.82 -11.59 6.14
CA ILE A 49 8.18 -10.84 7.35
C ILE A 49 9.57 -10.19 7.32
N GLU A 50 10.48 -10.73 6.51
CA GLU A 50 11.82 -10.21 6.27
C GLU A 50 11.84 -8.78 5.69
N PHE A 51 10.71 -8.29 5.17
CA PHE A 51 10.56 -6.97 4.56
C PHE A 51 9.66 -6.01 5.36
N GLN A 52 9.36 -6.34 6.63
CA GLN A 52 8.43 -5.57 7.46
C GLN A 52 8.86 -4.13 7.69
N GLU A 53 10.15 -3.83 7.60
CA GLU A 53 10.70 -2.50 7.73
C GLU A 53 10.23 -1.52 6.63
N GLN A 54 9.76 -2.04 5.50
CA GLN A 54 9.37 -1.23 4.35
C GLN A 54 8.05 -0.48 4.55
N ASN A 55 7.21 -0.90 5.50
CA ASN A 55 5.91 -0.27 5.81
C ASN A 55 5.12 0.11 4.54
N GLU A 56 4.73 -0.92 3.77
CA GLU A 56 4.23 -0.76 2.40
C GLU A 56 2.69 -0.60 2.35
N ILE A 57 2.24 0.25 1.43
CA ILE A 57 0.85 0.33 0.97
C ILE A 57 0.83 -0.09 -0.51
N ARG A 58 -0.15 -0.92 -0.89
CA ARG A 58 -0.45 -1.22 -2.30
C ARG A 58 -1.77 -0.60 -2.72
N VAL A 59 -1.75 -0.11 -3.96
CA VAL A 59 -2.94 0.26 -4.72
C VAL A 59 -3.03 -0.70 -5.90
N ILE A 60 -4.07 -1.51 -5.93
CA ILE A 60 -4.31 -2.51 -6.97
C ILE A 60 -5.48 -2.02 -7.79
N ILE A 61 -5.30 -1.94 -9.10
CA ILE A 61 -6.31 -1.49 -10.05
C ILE A 61 -6.72 -2.68 -10.90
N ASN A 62 -7.97 -3.12 -10.76
CA ASN A 62 -8.53 -4.23 -11.52
C ASN A 62 -9.60 -3.69 -12.48
N THR A 63 -9.14 -3.17 -13.61
CA THR A 63 -10.01 -2.63 -14.66
C THR A 63 -9.84 -3.39 -15.97
N GLN A 64 -10.90 -3.42 -16.78
CA GLN A 64 -10.88 -3.89 -18.16
C GLN A 64 -10.81 -2.73 -19.17
N ASN A 65 -10.74 -1.48 -18.69
CA ASN A 65 -10.66 -0.31 -19.56
C ASN A 65 -9.25 -0.18 -20.15
N CYS A 66 -9.08 -0.61 -21.40
CA CYS A 66 -7.81 -0.60 -22.12
C CYS A 66 -7.15 0.79 -22.19
N ASP A 67 -7.96 1.86 -22.33
CA ASP A 67 -7.42 3.22 -22.41
C ASP A 67 -6.81 3.65 -21.08
N LEU A 68 -7.43 3.26 -19.95
CA LEU A 68 -6.89 3.51 -18.62
C LEU A 68 -5.67 2.66 -18.32
N ILE A 69 -5.67 1.38 -18.71
CA ILE A 69 -4.49 0.52 -18.58
C ILE A 69 -3.30 1.15 -19.32
N LYS A 70 -3.52 1.59 -20.56
CA LYS A 70 -2.48 2.27 -21.35
C LYS A 70 -2.02 3.55 -20.68
N LEU A 71 -2.96 4.40 -20.24
CA LEU A 71 -2.65 5.65 -19.55
C LEU A 71 -1.79 5.43 -18.30
N LEU A 72 -2.16 4.47 -17.45
CA LEU A 72 -1.49 4.18 -16.18
C LEU A 72 -0.13 3.49 -16.39
N THR A 73 0.03 2.74 -17.48
CA THR A 73 1.30 2.10 -17.84
C THR A 73 2.29 3.09 -18.47
N GLU A 74 1.80 4.03 -19.28
CA GLU A 74 2.63 5.00 -20.01
C GLU A 74 2.94 6.26 -19.21
N LYS A 75 2.06 6.67 -18.28
CA LYS A 75 2.21 7.91 -17.51
C LYS A 75 2.43 7.62 -16.02
N PRO A 76 3.55 8.09 -15.45
CA PRO A 76 3.76 8.02 -14.00
C PRO A 76 2.68 8.75 -13.22
N ILE A 77 2.16 8.12 -12.17
CA ILE A 77 1.29 8.78 -11.20
C ILE A 77 2.17 9.68 -10.31
N ARG A 78 1.87 10.98 -10.29
CA ARG A 78 2.51 11.91 -9.35
C ARG A 78 1.81 11.81 -8.01
N ILE A 79 2.50 11.28 -7.01
CA ILE A 79 1.98 11.05 -5.65
C ILE A 79 1.84 12.37 -4.85
N GLY A 80 2.40 13.46 -5.37
CA GLY A 80 2.45 14.77 -4.68
C GLY A 80 3.81 14.98 -4.03
N SER A 81 3.96 16.09 -3.30
CA SER A 81 5.13 16.28 -2.43
C SER A 81 5.02 15.36 -1.22
N LEU A 82 6.17 14.85 -0.76
CA LEU A 82 6.28 14.08 0.49
C LEU A 82 6.89 14.92 1.61
N GLU A 83 7.00 16.24 1.43
CA GLU A 83 7.60 17.17 2.41
C GLU A 83 6.91 17.15 3.77
N ASP A 84 5.62 16.82 3.80
CA ASP A 84 4.80 16.67 5.00
C ASP A 84 5.15 15.44 5.85
N ILE A 85 5.81 14.44 5.26
CA ILE A 85 6.29 13.23 5.95
C ILE A 85 7.82 13.08 5.90
N ALA A 86 8.52 13.98 5.20
CA ALA A 86 9.97 13.99 5.08
C ALA A 86 10.57 14.99 6.07
N ILE A 87 11.41 14.52 6.98
CA ILE A 87 12.21 15.40 7.83
C ILE A 87 13.42 15.83 7.00
N PRO A 88 13.58 17.13 6.66
CA PRO A 88 14.78 17.59 5.98
C PRO A 88 15.98 17.38 6.92
N MET A 89 16.98 16.62 6.47
CA MET A 89 18.21 16.40 7.21
C MET A 89 19.36 17.11 6.51
N GLU A 90 20.11 17.93 7.26
CA GLU A 90 21.38 18.46 6.79
C GLU A 90 22.50 17.40 6.94
N GLY A 91 23.17 17.08 5.83
CA GLY A 91 24.28 16.12 5.80
C GLY A 91 23.87 14.71 5.37
N TYR A 92 24.86 13.82 5.26
CA TYR A 92 24.67 12.41 4.89
C TYR A 92 24.88 11.52 6.14
N PRO A 93 23.93 10.63 6.51
CA PRO A 93 24.06 9.84 7.72
C PRO A 93 24.90 8.59 7.43
N TYR A 94 26.21 8.70 7.65
CA TYR A 94 27.16 7.61 7.41
C TYR A 94 26.85 6.34 8.23
N ASP A 95 26.22 6.50 9.38
CA ASP A 95 25.86 5.41 10.30
C ASP A 95 24.44 4.86 10.07
N GLY A 96 23.76 5.31 9.00
CA GLY A 96 22.37 4.98 8.72
C GLY A 96 21.37 5.86 9.49
N LEU A 97 20.08 5.76 9.13
CA LEU A 97 19.03 6.59 9.70
C LEU A 97 17.88 5.73 10.23
N ARG A 98 17.43 6.01 11.45
CA ARG A 98 16.25 5.39 12.07
C ARG A 98 15.12 6.42 12.11
N ILE A 99 14.06 6.16 11.37
CA ILE A 99 12.86 7.01 11.31
C ILE A 99 11.78 6.36 12.17
N GLU A 100 11.20 7.11 13.11
CA GLU A 100 10.06 6.68 13.92
C GLU A 100 8.91 7.67 13.72
N GLY A 101 7.76 7.18 13.26
CA GLY A 101 6.54 7.96 13.09
C GLY A 101 5.48 7.54 14.11
N THR A 102 4.77 8.51 14.69
CA THR A 102 3.66 8.25 15.62
C THR A 102 2.37 8.76 14.98
N ALA A 103 1.36 7.91 14.85
CA ALA A 103 0.04 8.30 14.34
C ALA A 103 -1.02 8.14 15.44
N THR A 104 -1.91 9.13 15.54
CA THR A 104 -3.05 9.13 16.48
C THR A 104 -4.32 8.83 15.69
N LEU A 105 -5.02 7.74 16.05
CA LEU A 105 -6.28 7.36 15.42
C LEU A 105 -7.44 8.03 16.16
N GLU A 106 -8.05 9.04 15.54
CA GLU A 106 -9.31 9.60 16.03
C GLU A 106 -10.49 8.86 15.39
N ARG A 107 -11.30 8.18 16.23
CA ARG A 107 -12.59 7.61 15.80
C ARG A 107 -13.63 8.72 15.72
N ARG A 108 -14.12 9.02 14.52
CA ARG A 108 -15.39 9.72 14.37
C ARG A 108 -16.53 8.76 14.69
N HIS A 109 -17.30 9.07 15.73
CA HIS A 109 -18.63 8.52 15.93
C HIS A 109 -19.57 9.24 14.97
N ASP A 110 -19.95 8.59 13.89
CA ASP A 110 -21.12 9.01 13.12
C ASP A 110 -22.35 8.65 13.95
N ASN A 111 -22.93 9.65 14.61
CA ASN A 111 -24.24 9.54 15.22
C ASN A 111 -25.27 9.39 14.09
N VAL A 112 -25.75 8.17 13.91
CA VAL A 112 -27.00 7.91 13.18
C VAL A 112 -28.11 7.89 14.22
N GLU A 113 -28.82 9.02 14.33
CA GLU A 113 -30.22 9.08 14.78
C GLU A 113 -31.09 9.48 13.59
#